data_AF-A0A662EWD7-F1
#
_entry.id   AF-A0A662EWD7-F1
#
_cell.length_a   1.000
_cell.length_b   1.000
_cell.length_c   1.000
_cell.angle_alpha   90.00
_cell.angle_beta   90.00
_cell.angle_gamma   90.00
#
_symmetry.space_group_name_H-M   'P 1'
#
loop_
_entity.id
_entity.type
_entity.pdbx_description
1 polymer ?
#
loop_
_entity_poly.entity_id
_entity_poly.type
_entity_poly.pdbx_seq_one_letter_code
_entity_poly.pdbx_strand_id
1 'polypeptide(L)'
;MLSSIGLLKRLTDKNNIILLDRGNTAIKLALEIARLAGKKNVLLQDQGGWLTYKQFSKKLKMKIVYLKTDYGLVLKDDLMKKSSSDAVLLVNYLAGYHAEQNIGMIQNACSANECMLINDVTGMPVKDASVGDIIIASFGKAKPINLGYGGMLAANFEIDDDLTKKYEAKRFNDAWLEELSVKLKGLNRRLKFLLSINKKIKKELVELGFEVLHPNHRGLNVIALFKNAVEREKLIKYCEMNNYEFVECPKQIKVLANAISIEVKRL
;
A
#
# COMPACT_ATOMS: atom_id res chain seq x y z
N MET A 1 11.25 26.21 7.66
CA MET A 1 10.43 25.01 7.93
C MET A 1 10.02 24.40 6.60
N LEU A 2 10.13 23.09 6.37
CA LEU A 2 9.74 22.51 5.07
C LEU A 2 8.22 22.56 4.89
N SER A 3 7.78 22.93 3.69
CA SER A 3 6.38 22.82 3.26
C SER A 3 5.94 21.34 3.18
N SER A 4 4.63 21.08 3.13
CA SER A 4 4.07 19.74 2.88
C SER A 4 4.72 19.05 1.68
N ILE A 5 4.85 19.77 0.56
CA ILE A 5 5.51 19.26 -0.64
C ILE A 5 6.97 18.90 -0.36
N GLY A 6 7.73 19.78 0.31
CA GLY A 6 9.11 19.50 0.68
C GLY A 6 9.27 18.27 1.58
N LEU A 7 8.33 18.06 2.51
CA LEU A 7 8.28 16.85 3.34
C LEU A 7 8.00 15.60 2.50
N LEU A 8 7.05 15.65 1.57
CA LEU A 8 6.73 14.54 0.67
C LEU A 8 7.88 14.20 -0.28
N LYS A 9 8.55 15.20 -0.86
CA LYS A 9 9.76 14.99 -1.68
C LYS A 9 10.82 14.21 -0.90
N ARG A 10 11.08 14.62 0.35
CA ARG A 10 12.05 13.93 1.21
C ARG A 10 11.63 12.52 1.62
N LEU A 11 10.33 12.30 1.85
CA LEU A 11 9.80 10.97 2.19
C LEU A 11 9.85 10.00 1.01
N THR A 12 9.68 10.51 -0.20
CA THR A 12 9.59 9.69 -1.42
C THR A 12 10.89 9.61 -2.20
N ASP A 13 11.85 10.49 -1.91
CA ASP A 13 13.05 10.70 -2.71
C ASP A 13 12.72 11.05 -4.17
N LYS A 14 11.61 11.79 -4.36
CA LYS A 14 11.10 12.21 -5.67
C LYS A 14 11.07 13.73 -5.81
N ASN A 15 11.37 14.19 -7.03
CA ASN A 15 11.43 15.61 -7.34
C ASN A 15 10.07 16.22 -7.66
N ASN A 16 9.16 15.45 -8.26
CA ASN A 16 7.84 15.90 -8.66
C ASN A 16 6.77 15.27 -7.77
N ILE A 17 5.93 16.11 -7.17
CA ILE A 17 4.81 15.70 -6.30
C ILE A 17 3.54 16.31 -6.87
N ILE A 18 2.54 15.47 -7.13
CA ILE A 18 1.19 15.89 -7.48
C ILE A 18 0.27 15.53 -6.32
N LEU A 19 -0.42 16.52 -5.77
CA LEU A 19 -1.47 16.30 -4.77
C LEU A 19 -2.80 16.03 -5.47
N LEU A 20 -3.49 15.01 -4.99
CA LEU A 20 -4.67 14.45 -5.63
C LEU A 20 -5.80 14.33 -4.62
N ASP A 21 -7.06 14.41 -5.06
CA ASP A 21 -8.21 14.44 -4.15
C ASP A 21 -8.35 13.15 -3.32
N ARG A 22 -7.87 12.01 -3.86
CA ARG A 22 -7.98 10.68 -3.26
C ARG A 22 -6.84 9.78 -3.72
N GLY A 23 -6.49 8.76 -2.91
CA GLY A 23 -5.54 7.72 -3.33
C GLY A 23 -5.99 6.93 -4.57
N ASN A 24 -7.30 6.72 -4.75
CA ASN A 24 -7.82 6.10 -5.97
C ASN A 24 -7.52 6.93 -7.23
N THR A 25 -7.47 8.26 -7.11
CA THR A 25 -7.07 9.15 -8.21
C THR A 25 -5.59 8.94 -8.53
N ALA A 26 -4.73 8.79 -7.52
CA ALA A 26 -3.31 8.50 -7.70
C ALA A 26 -3.07 7.18 -8.44
N ILE A 27 -3.80 6.12 -8.07
CA ILE A 27 -3.73 4.82 -8.77
C ILE A 27 -4.10 4.99 -10.25
N LYS A 28 -5.21 5.70 -10.52
CA LYS A 28 -5.70 5.88 -11.89
C LYS A 28 -4.70 6.68 -12.74
N LEU A 29 -4.17 7.78 -12.20
CA LEU A 29 -3.18 8.61 -12.88
C LEU A 29 -1.89 7.82 -13.14
N ALA A 30 -1.37 7.09 -12.16
CA ALA A 30 -0.16 6.28 -12.33
C ALA A 30 -0.31 5.22 -13.43
N LEU A 31 -1.46 4.54 -13.49
CA LEU A 31 -1.75 3.58 -14.56
C LEU A 31 -1.93 4.26 -15.93
N GLU A 32 -2.50 5.47 -15.97
CA GLU A 32 -2.61 6.23 -17.22
C GLU A 32 -1.24 6.67 -17.75
N ILE A 33 -0.34 7.12 -16.86
CA ILE A 33 1.06 7.40 -17.19
C ILE A 33 1.75 6.15 -17.74
N ALA A 34 1.62 5.00 -17.05
CA ALA A 34 2.23 3.75 -17.51
C ALA A 34 1.71 3.33 -18.90
N ARG A 35 0.40 3.46 -19.13
CA ARG A 35 -0.22 3.18 -20.44
C ARG A 35 0.32 4.11 -21.53
N LEU A 36 0.43 5.41 -21.26
CA LEU A 36 0.98 6.39 -22.20
C LEU A 36 2.47 6.13 -22.49
N ALA A 37 3.22 5.62 -21.51
CA ALA A 37 4.58 5.13 -21.67
C ALA A 37 4.68 3.77 -22.40
N GLY A 38 3.61 3.31 -23.04
CA GLY A 38 3.59 2.09 -23.85
C GLY A 38 3.47 0.78 -23.07
N LYS A 39 3.27 0.82 -21.74
CA LYS A 39 3.05 -0.40 -20.95
C LYS A 39 1.67 -0.98 -21.26
N LYS A 40 1.62 -2.26 -21.62
CA LYS A 40 0.41 -3.00 -22.02
C LYS A 40 -0.09 -3.91 -20.92
N ASN A 41 0.83 -4.48 -20.14
CA ASN A 41 0.54 -5.46 -19.09
C ASN A 41 0.61 -4.79 -17.72
N VAL A 42 -0.37 -5.03 -16.86
CA VAL A 42 -0.33 -4.64 -15.44
C VAL A 42 -0.17 -5.89 -14.60
N LEU A 43 0.98 -6.01 -13.94
CA LEU A 43 1.26 -7.06 -12.97
C LEU A 43 0.64 -6.66 -11.64
N LEU A 44 -0.23 -7.53 -11.10
CA LEU A 44 -0.91 -7.31 -9.82
C LEU A 44 -0.69 -8.51 -8.91
N GLN A 45 -0.58 -8.26 -7.60
CA GLN A 45 -0.62 -9.34 -6.61
C GLN A 45 -1.97 -10.08 -6.70
N ASP A 46 -1.97 -11.42 -6.66
CA ASP A 46 -3.20 -12.22 -6.64
C ASP A 46 -4.06 -11.98 -5.38
N GLN A 47 -3.40 -11.62 -4.27
CA GLN A 47 -3.97 -11.17 -3.01
C GLN A 47 -3.10 -10.09 -2.34
N GLY A 48 -3.66 -9.35 -1.38
CA GLY A 48 -2.95 -8.29 -0.63
C GLY A 48 -2.82 -6.94 -1.36
N GLY A 49 -3.16 -6.87 -2.65
CA GLY A 49 -3.30 -5.62 -3.41
C GLY A 49 -4.65 -4.92 -3.16
N TRP A 50 -4.77 -3.65 -3.57
CA TRP A 50 -6.01 -2.89 -3.41
C TRP A 50 -7.02 -3.14 -4.52
N LEU A 51 -8.32 -3.05 -4.20
CA LEU A 51 -9.41 -3.39 -5.13
C LEU A 51 -9.38 -2.57 -6.43
N THR A 52 -9.06 -1.28 -6.34
CA THR A 52 -9.12 -0.38 -7.50
C THR A 52 -7.97 -0.58 -8.49
N TYR A 53 -6.92 -1.31 -8.13
CA TYR A 53 -5.84 -1.67 -9.06
C TYR A 53 -6.40 -2.42 -10.27
N LYS A 54 -7.18 -3.48 -10.01
CA LYS A 54 -7.87 -4.27 -11.04
C LYS A 54 -8.90 -3.43 -11.79
N GLN A 55 -9.69 -2.63 -11.07
CA GLN A 55 -10.77 -1.85 -11.67
C GLN A 55 -10.24 -0.81 -12.67
N PHE A 56 -9.20 -0.05 -12.30
CA PHE A 56 -8.64 0.97 -13.18
C PHE A 56 -7.82 0.37 -14.32
N SER A 57 -7.09 -0.73 -14.09
CA SER A 57 -6.39 -1.45 -15.17
C SER A 57 -7.37 -1.89 -16.26
N LYS A 58 -8.53 -2.46 -15.88
CA LYS A 58 -9.60 -2.82 -16.82
C LYS A 58 -10.18 -1.61 -17.56
N LYS A 59 -10.47 -0.52 -16.84
CA LYS A 59 -11.00 0.72 -17.44
C LYS A 59 -10.04 1.31 -18.47
N LEU A 60 -8.74 1.19 -18.24
CA LEU A 60 -7.68 1.61 -19.15
C LEU A 60 -7.35 0.58 -20.24
N LYS A 61 -8.12 -0.53 -20.33
CA LYS A 61 -7.95 -1.62 -21.29
C LYS A 61 -6.54 -2.24 -21.29
N MET A 62 -5.86 -2.22 -20.15
CA MET A 62 -4.56 -2.89 -19.99
C MET A 62 -4.77 -4.37 -19.63
N LYS A 63 -3.89 -5.24 -20.11
CA LYS A 63 -3.94 -6.68 -19.82
C LYS A 63 -3.48 -6.92 -18.38
N ILE A 64 -4.33 -7.55 -17.57
CA ILE A 64 -3.97 -7.87 -16.18
C ILE A 64 -3.28 -9.23 -16.13
N VAL A 65 -2.13 -9.28 -15.47
CA VAL A 65 -1.39 -10.51 -15.19
C VAL A 65 -1.22 -10.62 -13.67
N TYR A 66 -1.73 -11.70 -13.07
CA TYR A 66 -1.59 -11.88 -11.63
C TYR A 66 -0.26 -12.54 -11.29
N LEU A 67 0.41 -11.99 -10.28
CA LEU A 67 1.57 -12.55 -9.62
C LEU A 67 1.11 -13.46 -8.49
N LYS A 68 1.75 -14.63 -8.39
CA LYS A 68 1.65 -15.50 -7.22
C LYS A 68 2.33 -14.84 -6.04
N THR A 69 1.69 -14.98 -4.89
CA THR A 69 2.20 -14.39 -3.66
C THR A 69 2.18 -15.38 -2.50
N ASP A 70 3.08 -15.16 -1.55
CA ASP A 70 3.04 -15.76 -0.23
C ASP A 70 2.20 -14.86 0.70
N TYR A 71 0.90 -15.14 0.76
CA TYR A 71 -0.10 -14.33 1.49
C TYR A 71 -0.02 -12.83 1.16
N GLY A 72 0.27 -12.47 -0.09
CA GLY A 72 0.40 -11.09 -0.56
C GLY A 72 1.85 -10.63 -0.76
N LEU A 73 2.86 -11.30 -0.20
CA LEU A 73 4.25 -10.99 -0.51
C LEU A 73 4.63 -11.51 -1.90
N VAL A 74 5.21 -10.64 -2.73
CA VAL A 74 5.56 -10.99 -4.13
C VAL A 74 6.70 -12.00 -4.14
N LEU A 75 6.53 -13.07 -4.91
CA LEU A 75 7.56 -14.09 -5.12
C LEU A 75 8.51 -13.68 -6.25
N LYS A 76 9.82 -13.74 -5.99
CA LYS A 76 10.86 -13.32 -6.95
C LYS A 76 10.74 -14.04 -8.29
N ASP A 77 10.63 -15.37 -8.27
CA ASP A 77 10.66 -16.17 -9.49
C ASP A 77 9.45 -15.92 -10.38
N ASP A 78 8.27 -15.76 -9.78
CA ASP A 78 7.04 -15.46 -10.53
C ASP A 78 7.07 -14.03 -11.08
N LEU A 79 7.64 -13.07 -10.33
CA LEU A 79 7.88 -11.71 -10.83
C LEU A 79 8.85 -11.72 -12.01
N MET A 80 10.03 -12.33 -11.86
CA MET A 80 11.05 -12.42 -12.93
C MET A 80 10.51 -13.06 -14.21
N LYS A 81 9.64 -14.07 -14.09
CA LYS A 81 9.03 -14.75 -15.23
C LYS A 81 7.99 -13.89 -15.98
N LYS A 82 7.33 -12.96 -15.27
CA LYS A 82 6.17 -12.20 -15.79
C LYS A 82 6.47 -10.73 -16.05
N SER A 83 7.56 -10.19 -15.49
CA SER A 83 8.03 -8.84 -15.80
C SER A 83 8.70 -8.78 -17.16
N SER A 84 8.49 -7.66 -17.84
CA SER A 84 8.93 -7.39 -19.20
C SER A 84 8.91 -5.89 -19.46
N SER A 85 9.56 -5.45 -20.54
CA SER A 85 9.63 -4.04 -20.92
C SER A 85 8.27 -3.43 -21.27
N ASP A 86 7.27 -4.25 -21.63
CA ASP A 86 5.89 -3.82 -21.87
C ASP A 86 4.99 -3.94 -20.62
N ALA A 87 5.54 -4.26 -19.45
CA ALA A 87 4.80 -4.43 -18.21
C ALA A 87 5.04 -3.30 -17.19
N VAL A 88 4.00 -3.03 -16.39
CA VAL A 88 4.08 -2.24 -15.16
C VAL A 88 3.63 -3.09 -13.98
N LEU A 89 4.43 -3.13 -12.92
CA LEU A 89 4.05 -3.70 -11.64
C LEU A 89 3.39 -2.61 -10.79
N LEU A 90 2.16 -2.85 -10.35
CA LEU A 90 1.50 -2.05 -9.32
C LEU A 90 1.42 -2.88 -8.04
N VAL A 91 2.29 -2.54 -7.08
CA VAL A 91 2.44 -3.27 -5.83
C VAL A 91 2.03 -2.41 -4.63
N ASN A 92 1.43 -3.04 -3.63
CA ASN A 92 1.28 -2.43 -2.32
C ASN A 92 2.49 -2.78 -1.45
N TYR A 93 3.25 -1.77 -1.00
CA TYR A 93 4.42 -1.97 -0.13
C TYR A 93 4.09 -2.76 1.13
N LEU A 94 2.91 -2.50 1.72
CA LEU A 94 2.44 -3.17 2.91
C LEU A 94 1.26 -4.07 2.54
N ALA A 95 1.53 -5.22 1.91
CA ALA A 95 0.52 -6.14 1.39
C ALA A 95 -0.59 -6.40 2.42
N GLY A 96 -1.86 -6.17 2.07
CA GLY A 96 -3.01 -6.31 2.98
C GLY A 96 -2.94 -5.47 4.26
N TYR A 97 -2.00 -4.51 4.32
CA TYR A 97 -1.49 -3.79 5.48
C TYR A 97 -0.83 -4.68 6.57
N HIS A 98 -0.50 -5.94 6.32
CA HIS A 98 -0.01 -6.85 7.38
C HIS A 98 1.49 -7.21 7.29
N ALA A 99 2.06 -7.13 6.10
CA ALA A 99 3.46 -7.49 5.86
C ALA A 99 4.09 -6.58 4.81
N GLU A 100 5.31 -6.14 5.08
CA GLU A 100 6.09 -5.36 4.13
C GLU A 100 6.73 -6.24 3.05
N GLN A 101 6.74 -5.73 1.83
CA GLN A 101 7.43 -6.34 0.70
C GLN A 101 8.96 -6.25 0.86
N ASN A 102 9.67 -7.21 0.27
CA ASN A 102 11.08 -7.02 -0.03
C ASN A 102 11.23 -6.10 -1.25
N ILE A 103 11.16 -4.79 -1.02
CA ILE A 103 11.12 -3.81 -2.12
C ILE A 103 12.42 -3.75 -2.92
N GLY A 104 13.57 -4.06 -2.29
CA GLY A 104 14.85 -4.16 -3.00
C GLY A 104 14.86 -5.32 -4.00
N MET A 105 14.33 -6.48 -3.62
CA MET A 105 14.15 -7.61 -4.53
C MET A 105 13.22 -7.24 -5.70
N ILE A 106 12.09 -6.59 -5.40
CA ILE A 106 11.12 -6.16 -6.42
C ILE A 106 11.75 -5.17 -7.40
N GLN A 107 12.45 -4.14 -6.90
CA GLN A 107 13.13 -3.15 -7.73
C GLN A 107 14.16 -3.82 -8.65
N ASN A 108 14.99 -4.73 -8.12
CA ASN A 108 15.99 -5.43 -8.91
C ASN A 108 15.35 -6.28 -10.02
N ALA A 109 14.26 -6.99 -9.71
CA ALA A 109 13.54 -7.80 -10.68
C ALA A 109 12.84 -6.96 -11.76
N CYS A 110 12.28 -5.81 -11.38
CA CYS A 110 11.69 -4.86 -12.33
C CYS A 110 12.76 -4.24 -13.23
N SER A 111 13.87 -3.76 -12.67
CA SER A 111 14.98 -3.17 -13.42
C SER A 111 15.61 -4.15 -14.40
N ALA A 112 15.81 -5.42 -14.01
CA ALA A 112 16.39 -6.43 -14.88
C ALA A 112 15.58 -6.69 -16.16
N ASN A 113 14.26 -6.47 -16.11
CA ASN A 113 13.33 -6.71 -17.22
C ASN A 113 12.70 -5.43 -17.77
N GLU A 114 13.24 -4.24 -17.43
CA GLU A 114 12.71 -2.93 -17.84
C GLU A 114 11.22 -2.72 -17.52
N CYS A 115 10.73 -3.40 -16.49
CA CYS A 115 9.37 -3.30 -16.01
C CYS A 115 9.22 -2.05 -15.14
N MET A 116 8.21 -1.22 -15.43
CA MET A 116 7.94 -0.04 -14.62
C MET A 116 7.40 -0.44 -13.25
N LEU A 117 7.87 0.20 -12.18
CA LEU A 117 7.43 -0.05 -10.81
C LEU A 117 6.60 1.11 -10.28
N ILE A 118 5.30 0.85 -10.06
CA ILE A 118 4.41 1.71 -9.28
C ILE A 118 4.27 1.11 -7.88
N ASN A 119 4.69 1.86 -6.87
CA ASN A 119 4.64 1.42 -5.49
C ASN A 119 3.63 2.24 -4.67
N ASP A 120 2.62 1.57 -4.15
CA ASP A 120 1.64 2.12 -3.22
C ASP A 120 2.16 2.02 -1.78
N VAL A 121 2.59 3.16 -1.25
CA VAL A 121 3.15 3.30 0.10
C VAL A 121 2.12 3.79 1.11
N THR A 122 0.82 3.75 0.78
CA THR A 122 -0.26 4.24 1.67
C THR A 122 -0.17 3.70 3.10
N GLY A 123 0.23 2.43 3.25
CA GLY A 123 0.37 1.78 4.56
C GLY A 123 1.64 2.16 5.32
N MET A 124 2.68 2.65 4.65
CA MET A 124 3.94 3.00 5.30
C MET A 124 4.67 4.06 4.44
N PRO A 125 4.22 5.33 4.45
CA PRO A 125 4.81 6.38 3.61
C PRO A 125 6.12 6.90 4.21
N VAL A 126 7.15 6.06 4.18
CA VAL A 126 8.50 6.30 4.74
C VAL A 126 9.58 6.13 3.67
N LYS A 127 10.78 6.63 3.93
CA LYS A 127 11.86 6.69 2.94
C LYS A 127 12.30 5.31 2.45
N ASP A 128 12.47 4.35 3.35
CA ASP A 128 12.84 2.96 3.06
C ASP A 128 11.77 2.20 2.25
N ALA A 129 10.51 2.63 2.31
CA ALA A 129 9.42 2.05 1.54
C ALA A 129 9.27 2.67 0.14
N SER A 130 9.82 3.86 -0.10
CA SER A 130 9.50 4.69 -1.27
C SER A 130 10.41 4.44 -2.48
N VAL A 131 10.52 3.16 -2.86
CA VAL A 131 11.27 2.70 -4.03
C VAL A 131 10.30 2.40 -5.18
N GLY A 132 10.66 2.82 -6.40
CA GLY A 132 9.84 2.67 -7.61
C GLY A 132 9.93 3.88 -8.53
N ASP A 133 9.50 3.73 -9.77
CA ASP A 133 9.46 4.83 -10.76
C ASP A 133 8.40 5.87 -10.37
N ILE A 134 7.25 5.36 -9.91
CA ILE A 134 6.12 6.15 -9.41
C ILE A 134 5.77 5.67 -8.01
N ILE A 135 5.69 6.60 -7.06
CA ILE A 135 5.20 6.34 -5.72
C ILE A 135 3.80 6.94 -5.57
N ILE A 136 2.87 6.20 -4.99
CA ILE A 136 1.52 6.69 -4.70
C ILE A 136 1.15 6.47 -3.24
N ALA A 137 0.32 7.36 -2.69
CA ALA A 137 -0.25 7.15 -1.36
C ALA A 137 -1.64 7.79 -1.22
N SER A 138 -2.45 7.24 -0.33
CA SER A 138 -3.69 7.85 0.15
C SER A 138 -3.48 8.51 1.51
N PHE A 139 -4.09 9.68 1.69
CA PHE A 139 -4.14 10.38 2.97
C PHE A 139 -5.51 10.25 3.66
N GLY A 140 -6.37 9.34 3.17
CA GLY A 140 -7.73 9.17 3.66
C GLY A 140 -7.85 8.73 5.12
N LYS A 141 -9.10 8.54 5.57
CA LYS A 141 -9.39 8.06 6.93
C LYS A 141 -8.73 6.70 7.20
N ALA A 142 -8.31 6.48 8.44
CA ALA A 142 -7.67 5.26 8.93
C ALA A 142 -6.38 4.86 8.15
N LYS A 143 -5.72 5.84 7.52
CA LYS A 143 -4.35 5.72 6.99
C LYS A 143 -3.36 6.32 7.99
N PRO A 144 -2.06 6.00 7.94
CA PRO A 144 -1.06 6.60 8.84
C PRO A 144 -1.04 8.13 8.84
N ILE A 145 -1.18 8.75 7.66
CA ILE A 145 -1.25 10.22 7.53
C ILE A 145 -2.60 10.75 8.05
N ASN A 146 -3.70 10.01 7.87
CA ASN A 146 -5.04 10.29 8.40
C ASN A 146 -5.51 11.76 8.26
N LEU A 147 -5.38 12.32 7.05
CA LEU A 147 -5.94 13.63 6.70
C LEU A 147 -7.46 13.54 6.44
N GLY A 148 -7.96 12.32 6.18
CA GLY A 148 -9.39 12.06 5.94
C GLY A 148 -9.80 12.20 4.47
N TYR A 149 -9.00 12.90 3.67
CA TYR A 149 -9.11 13.08 2.23
C TYR A 149 -7.71 13.07 1.61
N GLY A 150 -7.62 13.09 0.28
CA GLY A 150 -6.35 13.33 -0.41
C GLY A 150 -5.55 12.08 -0.75
N GLY A 151 -4.52 12.31 -1.54
CA GLY A 151 -3.47 11.38 -1.90
C GLY A 151 -2.36 12.10 -2.65
N MET A 152 -1.33 11.35 -3.01
CA MET A 152 -0.24 11.87 -3.82
C MET A 152 0.16 10.88 -4.90
N LEU A 153 0.75 11.43 -5.95
CA LEU A 153 1.66 10.74 -6.85
C LEU A 153 3.01 11.46 -6.79
N ALA A 154 4.09 10.69 -6.76
CA ALA A 154 5.45 11.21 -6.73
C ALA A 154 6.33 10.49 -7.78
N ALA A 155 7.12 11.24 -8.54
CA ALA A 155 7.98 10.72 -9.62
C ALA A 155 9.21 11.63 -9.84
N ASN A 156 10.21 11.13 -10.58
CA ASN A 156 11.40 11.92 -10.95
C ASN A 156 11.38 12.45 -12.38
N PHE A 157 10.42 12.01 -13.19
CA PHE A 157 10.18 12.53 -14.53
C PHE A 157 9.07 13.58 -14.49
N GLU A 158 9.07 14.48 -15.47
CA GLU A 158 7.98 15.44 -15.67
C GLU A 158 6.72 14.72 -16.12
N ILE A 159 5.58 15.16 -15.59
CA ILE A 159 4.27 14.62 -15.91
C ILE A 159 3.58 15.67 -16.76
N ASP A 160 3.06 15.25 -17.90
CA ASP A 160 2.31 16.10 -18.84
C ASP A 160 1.33 17.04 -18.11
N ASP A 161 1.39 18.33 -18.44
CA ASP A 161 0.63 19.37 -17.75
C ASP A 161 -0.88 19.20 -17.91
N ASP A 162 -1.34 18.77 -19.07
CA ASP A 162 -2.77 18.56 -19.33
C ASP A 162 -3.28 17.35 -18.54
N LEU A 163 -2.46 16.30 -18.45
CA LEU A 163 -2.73 15.15 -17.58
C LEU A 163 -2.74 15.58 -16.11
N THR A 164 -1.81 16.43 -15.69
CA THR A 164 -1.78 16.97 -14.32
C THR A 164 -3.04 17.77 -14.01
N LYS A 165 -3.39 18.76 -14.85
CA LYS A 165 -4.60 19.59 -14.69
C LYS A 165 -5.89 18.78 -14.65
N LYS A 166 -5.95 17.67 -15.40
CA LYS A 166 -7.10 16.75 -15.41
C LYS A 166 -7.33 16.07 -14.05
N TYR A 167 -6.27 15.84 -13.28
CA TYR A 167 -6.30 15.02 -12.07
C TYR A 167 -6.00 15.77 -10.77
N GLU A 168 -5.34 16.92 -10.87
CA GLU A 168 -4.90 17.71 -9.73
C GLU A 168 -6.08 18.08 -8.84
N ALA A 169 -5.82 17.99 -7.53
CA ALA A 169 -6.81 18.32 -6.53
C ALA A 169 -7.13 19.80 -6.52
N LYS A 170 -8.37 20.15 -6.86
CA LYS A 170 -8.85 21.54 -6.79
C LYS A 170 -9.00 22.08 -5.36
N ARG A 171 -8.75 21.23 -4.34
CA ARG A 171 -9.09 21.49 -2.93
C ARG A 171 -7.91 21.73 -1.99
N PHE A 172 -6.66 21.51 -2.41
CA PHE A 172 -5.50 21.79 -1.55
C PHE A 172 -5.21 23.30 -1.54
N ASN A 173 -5.91 24.03 -0.67
CA ASN A 173 -5.57 25.40 -0.32
C ASN A 173 -4.50 25.42 0.80
N ASP A 174 -4.06 26.62 1.18
CA ASP A 174 -3.00 26.80 2.18
C ASP A 174 -3.32 26.15 3.53
N ALA A 175 -4.57 26.25 4.00
CA ALA A 175 -4.99 25.63 5.26
C ALA A 175 -4.87 24.09 5.21
N TRP A 176 -5.18 23.49 4.06
CA TRP A 176 -5.10 22.04 3.87
C TRP A 176 -3.65 21.57 3.76
N LEU A 177 -2.80 22.39 3.12
CA LEU A 177 -1.35 22.15 3.08
C LEU A 177 -0.71 22.28 4.48
N GLU A 178 -1.20 23.17 5.32
CA GLU A 178 -0.77 23.28 6.71
C GLU A 178 -1.19 22.05 7.52
N GLU A 179 -2.44 21.62 7.41
CA GLU A 179 -2.93 20.41 8.09
C GLU A 179 -2.12 19.18 7.68
N LEU A 180 -1.90 18.98 6.38
CA LEU A 180 -1.04 17.92 5.87
C LEU A 180 0.39 18.01 6.45
N SER A 181 0.94 19.22 6.58
CA SER A 181 2.28 19.41 7.16
C SER A 181 2.34 18.93 8.60
N VAL A 182 1.29 19.22 9.39
CA VAL A 182 1.17 18.75 10.77
C VAL A 182 1.10 17.23 10.82
N LYS A 183 0.25 16.60 9.98
CA LYS A 183 0.14 15.14 9.91
C LYS A 183 1.46 14.47 9.50
N LEU A 184 2.16 15.01 8.51
CA LEU A 184 3.45 14.48 8.04
C LEU A 184 4.53 14.57 9.11
N LYS A 185 4.58 15.67 9.88
CA LYS A 185 5.50 15.78 11.03
C LYS A 185 5.19 14.76 12.13
N GLY A 186 3.91 14.46 12.35
CA GLY A 186 3.44 13.46 13.32
C GLY A 186 3.55 12.00 12.86
N LEU A 187 3.80 11.76 11.57
CA LEU A 187 3.74 10.43 10.94
C LEU A 187 4.64 9.40 11.65
N ASN A 188 5.89 9.75 11.95
CA ASN A 188 6.83 8.83 12.60
C ASN A 188 6.35 8.39 13.99
N ARG A 189 5.79 9.32 14.78
CA ARG A 189 5.22 9.01 16.10
C ARG A 189 4.03 8.07 15.94
N ARG A 190 3.15 8.35 14.98
CA ARG A 190 1.96 7.54 14.67
C ARG A 190 2.33 6.12 14.23
N LEU A 191 3.29 5.97 13.33
CA LEU A 191 3.77 4.66 12.87
C LEU A 191 4.42 3.87 14.01
N LYS A 192 5.27 4.50 14.84
CA LYS A 192 5.86 3.83 16.01
C LYS A 192 4.79 3.28 16.96
N PHE A 193 3.76 4.06 17.25
CA PHE A 193 2.63 3.61 18.06
C PHE A 193 1.95 2.39 17.43
N LEU A 194 1.51 2.49 16.17
CA LEU A 194 0.82 1.40 15.49
C LEU A 194 1.66 0.11 15.41
N LEU A 195 2.95 0.23 15.09
CA LEU A 195 3.87 -0.90 15.00
C LEU A 195 4.11 -1.54 16.37
N SER A 196 4.14 -0.76 17.45
CA SER A 196 4.25 -1.31 18.81
C SER A 196 3.04 -2.15 19.20
N ILE A 197 1.82 -1.68 18.87
CA ILE A 197 0.59 -2.45 19.10
C ILE A 197 0.54 -3.67 18.20
N ASN A 198 0.93 -3.56 16.93
CA ASN A 198 1.04 -4.69 16.02
C ASN A 198 1.95 -5.78 16.60
N LYS A 199 3.15 -5.42 17.05
CA LYS A 199 4.11 -6.34 17.66
C LYS A 199 3.54 -7.01 18.93
N LYS A 200 2.84 -6.25 19.78
CA LYS A 200 2.17 -6.77 20.97
C LYS A 200 1.14 -7.84 20.60
N ILE A 201 0.22 -7.53 19.68
CA ILE A 201 -0.84 -8.45 19.26
C ILE A 201 -0.24 -9.72 18.61
N LYS A 202 0.77 -9.57 17.74
CA LYS A 202 1.45 -10.74 17.14
C LYS A 202 2.00 -11.68 18.20
N LYS A 203 2.66 -11.14 19.23
CA LYS A 203 3.22 -11.92 20.34
C LYS A 203 2.13 -12.64 21.12
N GLU A 204 1.07 -11.93 21.54
CA GLU A 204 -0.04 -12.50 22.31
C GLU A 204 -0.75 -13.63 21.54
N LEU A 205 -1.00 -13.45 20.24
CA LEU A 205 -1.66 -14.48 19.44
C LEU A 205 -0.80 -15.74 19.26
N VAL A 206 0.51 -15.58 19.10
CA VAL A 206 1.45 -16.72 19.07
C VAL A 206 1.48 -17.44 20.42
N GLU A 207 1.50 -16.71 21.54
CA GLU A 207 1.43 -17.28 22.90
C GLU A 207 0.10 -18.03 23.15
N LEU A 208 -1.00 -17.57 22.53
CA LEU A 208 -2.30 -18.25 22.53
C LEU A 208 -2.36 -19.46 21.58
N GLY A 209 -1.28 -19.75 20.85
CA GLY A 209 -1.17 -20.90 19.94
C GLY A 209 -1.73 -20.69 18.54
N PHE A 210 -2.02 -19.44 18.15
CA PHE A 210 -2.46 -19.14 16.79
C PHE A 210 -1.29 -18.99 15.82
N GLU A 211 -1.51 -19.42 14.59
CA GLU A 211 -0.60 -19.14 13.48
C GLU A 211 -0.81 -17.71 12.98
N VAL A 212 0.22 -16.88 13.12
CA VAL A 212 0.24 -15.49 12.66
C VAL A 212 1.03 -15.40 11.37
N LEU A 213 0.42 -14.83 10.32
CA LEU A 213 1.10 -14.65 9.04
C LEU A 213 2.20 -13.58 9.15
N HIS A 214 3.37 -13.90 8.59
CA HIS A 214 4.54 -13.01 8.51
C HIS A 214 4.87 -12.33 9.85
N PRO A 215 5.10 -13.10 10.94
CA PRO A 215 5.19 -12.55 12.29
C PRO A 215 6.38 -11.58 12.45
N ASN A 216 7.44 -11.78 11.65
CA ASN A 216 8.65 -10.98 11.69
C ASN A 216 8.61 -9.72 10.79
N HIS A 217 7.56 -9.54 9.97
CA HIS A 217 7.43 -8.36 9.11
C HIS A 217 6.76 -7.19 9.85
N ARG A 218 7.11 -5.95 9.47
CA ARG A 218 6.31 -4.78 9.88
C ARG A 218 4.92 -4.85 9.25
N GLY A 219 3.92 -4.43 10.02
CA GLY A 219 2.51 -4.47 9.62
C GLY A 219 1.68 -3.44 10.39
N LEU A 220 0.61 -2.95 9.77
CA LEU A 220 -0.43 -2.15 10.42
C LEU A 220 -1.74 -2.90 10.61
N ASN A 221 -1.77 -4.20 10.28
CA ASN A 221 -2.75 -5.17 10.70
C ASN A 221 -2.03 -6.43 11.14
N VAL A 222 -2.70 -7.26 11.93
CA VAL A 222 -2.26 -8.63 12.23
C VAL A 222 -3.23 -9.59 11.58
N ILE A 223 -2.72 -10.62 10.91
CA ILE A 223 -3.56 -11.67 10.33
C ILE A 223 -3.23 -12.98 11.05
N ALA A 224 -4.23 -13.55 11.70
CA ALA A 224 -4.14 -14.85 12.36
C ALA A 224 -5.05 -15.86 11.67
N LEU A 225 -4.51 -17.04 11.37
CA LEU A 225 -5.25 -18.12 10.73
C LEU A 225 -6.12 -18.86 11.76
N PHE A 226 -7.19 -19.47 11.26
CA PHE A 226 -7.99 -20.43 12.02
C PHE A 226 -8.35 -21.65 11.16
N LYS A 227 -8.42 -22.82 11.79
CA LYS A 227 -8.70 -24.10 11.13
C LYS A 227 -10.16 -24.51 11.21
N ASN A 228 -10.88 -24.01 12.22
CA ASN A 228 -12.26 -24.40 12.52
C ASN A 228 -13.02 -23.27 13.23
N ALA A 229 -14.33 -23.47 13.42
CA ALA A 229 -15.21 -22.49 14.06
C ALA A 229 -14.78 -22.16 15.51
N VAL A 230 -14.22 -23.11 16.26
CA VAL A 230 -13.80 -22.88 17.65
C VAL A 230 -12.63 -21.91 17.70
N GLU A 231 -11.61 -22.09 16.86
CA GLU A 231 -10.48 -21.15 16.74
C GLU A 231 -10.93 -19.77 16.25
N ARG A 232 -11.85 -19.73 15.27
CA ARG A 232 -12.46 -18.49 14.78
C ARG A 232 -13.11 -17.69 15.91
N GLU A 233 -13.98 -18.32 16.70
CA GLU A 233 -14.67 -17.66 17.82
C GLU A 233 -13.69 -17.18 18.89
N LYS A 234 -12.61 -17.93 19.15
CA LYS A 234 -11.57 -17.48 20.09
C LYS A 234 -10.85 -16.22 19.59
N LEU A 235 -10.54 -16.11 18.30
CA LEU A 235 -9.95 -14.89 17.72
C LEU A 235 -10.91 -13.71 17.78
N ILE A 236 -12.19 -13.92 17.48
CA ILE A 236 -13.22 -12.87 17.58
C ILE A 236 -13.33 -12.37 19.02
N LYS A 237 -13.43 -13.27 19.99
CA LYS A 237 -13.47 -12.91 21.42
C LYS A 237 -12.23 -12.15 21.85
N TYR A 238 -11.04 -12.55 21.40
CA TYR A 238 -9.80 -11.80 21.65
C TYR A 238 -9.91 -10.36 21.13
N CYS A 239 -10.43 -10.16 19.91
CA CYS A 239 -10.64 -8.83 19.36
C CYS A 239 -11.67 -8.02 20.17
N GLU A 240 -12.82 -8.61 20.52
CA GLU A 240 -13.88 -7.96 21.30
C GLU A 240 -13.40 -7.53 22.69
N MET A 241 -12.72 -8.43 23.41
CA MET A 241 -12.17 -8.16 24.74
C MET A 241 -11.15 -7.02 24.74
N ASN A 242 -10.41 -6.85 23.64
CA ASN A 242 -9.42 -5.79 23.48
C ASN A 242 -9.95 -4.58 22.69
N ASN A 243 -11.23 -4.57 22.32
CA ASN A 243 -11.87 -3.54 21.50
C ASN A 243 -11.13 -3.27 20.17
N TYR A 244 -10.65 -4.33 19.52
CA TYR A 244 -10.01 -4.25 18.22
C TYR A 244 -11.02 -4.47 17.09
N GLU A 245 -11.09 -3.52 16.15
CA GLU A 245 -11.79 -3.76 14.89
C GLU A 245 -11.10 -4.89 14.10
N PHE A 246 -11.89 -5.75 13.47
CA PHE A 246 -11.38 -6.86 12.67
C PHE A 246 -12.20 -7.10 11.41
N VAL A 247 -11.61 -7.81 10.46
CA VAL A 247 -12.24 -8.27 9.22
C VAL A 247 -11.96 -9.75 9.04
N GLU A 248 -13.02 -10.52 8.82
CA GLU A 248 -12.90 -11.93 8.47
C GLU A 248 -12.52 -12.12 7.00
N CYS A 249 -11.58 -13.05 6.77
CA CYS A 249 -11.11 -13.50 5.47
C CYS A 249 -11.76 -14.84 5.08
N PRO A 250 -11.86 -15.20 3.79
CA PRO A 250 -11.07 -14.70 2.67
C PRO A 250 -11.50 -13.32 2.14
N LYS A 251 -10.53 -12.44 1.91
CA LYS A 251 -10.70 -11.17 1.19
C LYS A 251 -9.49 -10.95 0.29
N GLN A 252 -9.69 -10.74 -1.01
CA GLN A 252 -8.58 -10.52 -1.96
C GLN A 252 -7.66 -9.37 -1.54
N ILE A 253 -8.21 -8.30 -0.96
CA ILE A 253 -7.43 -7.14 -0.47
C ILE A 253 -6.66 -7.41 0.83
N LYS A 254 -6.76 -8.62 1.37
CA LYS A 254 -6.08 -9.15 2.55
C LYS A 254 -5.39 -10.45 2.14
N VAL A 255 -5.97 -11.59 2.53
CA VAL A 255 -5.54 -12.94 2.21
C VAL A 255 -6.74 -13.79 1.81
N LEU A 256 -6.49 -14.79 0.98
CA LEU A 256 -7.46 -15.79 0.51
C LEU A 256 -7.36 -17.07 1.35
N ALA A 257 -7.41 -16.91 2.67
CA ALA A 257 -7.39 -18.00 3.64
C ALA A 257 -8.36 -17.72 4.79
N ASN A 258 -8.70 -18.77 5.55
CA ASN A 258 -9.49 -18.69 6.77
C ASN A 258 -8.68 -17.96 7.84
N ALA A 259 -9.00 -16.68 8.06
CA ALA A 259 -8.23 -15.81 8.93
C ALA A 259 -9.05 -14.64 9.48
N ILE A 260 -8.59 -14.09 10.60
CA ILE A 260 -9.05 -12.80 11.12
C ILE A 260 -7.94 -11.76 10.91
N SER A 261 -8.27 -10.67 10.20
CA SER A 261 -7.43 -9.50 10.02
C SER A 261 -7.78 -8.44 11.05
N ILE A 262 -6.96 -8.30 12.08
CA ILE A 262 -7.09 -7.30 13.14
C ILE A 262 -6.57 -5.94 12.64
N GLU A 263 -7.43 -4.93 12.62
CA GLU A 263 -7.26 -3.68 11.89
C GLU A 263 -6.50 -2.60 12.70
N VAL A 264 -5.28 -2.89 13.16
CA VAL A 264 -4.48 -2.01 14.05
C VAL A 264 -4.38 -0.55 13.56
N LYS A 265 -4.32 -0.31 12.25
CA LYS A 265 -4.31 1.05 11.65
C LYS A 265 -5.53 1.93 12.00
N ARG A 266 -6.60 1.35 12.52
CA ARG A 266 -7.84 2.07 12.92
C ARG A 266 -7.82 2.56 14.37
N LEU A 267 -6.83 2.15 15.17
CA LEU A 267 -6.60 2.62 16.54
C LEU A 267 -6.09 4.05 16.59
#